data_AF-A0A0D2IBI9-F1
#
_entry.id   AF-A0A0D2IBI9-F1
#
_cell.length_a   1.000
_cell.length_b   1.000
_cell.length_c   1.000
_cell.angle_alpha   90.00
_cell.angle_beta   90.00
_cell.angle_gamma   90.00
#
_symmetry.space_group_name_H-M   'P 1'
#
loop_
_entity.id
_entity.type
_entity.pdbx_description
1 polymer ?
#
loop_
_entity_poly.entity_id
_entity_poly.type
_entity_poly.pdbx_seq_one_letter_code
_entity_poly.pdbx_strand_id
1 'polypeptide(L)'
;MSTQFLHKRSITPNLQRKDDSSKNATSRQNAQEVQLPPRKPSSATVQDNFPLLASLLLTCLPTIYLYSLERSRHGHHQQRIDLRILIWTYILTGTVGITVAMAVQSVLAYLLALLCFHGHTTAMSYLAETMKTTEDDIKALDEAHRRRRHEMARRRGYWVFMLLFSFLAAGLVEEGIKYIAIRTAMLALAQQQRSSHTGKGVSTERDNITIAVSAALGFATAENIAFLFAAARGRKGSGAKDSRQDTTFVLLTAVERVVLGITGHATTAALIGVNMLIRDHHLNHYHHHHHHHHTLGRSTTSISMNPTLWLILRDPALFHGFFNFMLFAVSALEGHVGWVHPRKPRTVCFVLAFAVGMQAALALVLRERLRLVGLW
;
A
#
# COMPACT_ATOMS: atom_id res chain seq x y z
N MET A 1 11.31 -24.22 55.79
CA MET A 1 10.03 -23.49 55.86
C MET A 1 9.50 -23.36 54.44
N SER A 2 8.81 -24.40 53.95
CA SER A 2 7.36 -24.62 54.02
C SER A 2 6.70 -24.19 52.71
N THR A 3 6.76 -25.09 51.74
CA THR A 3 6.02 -25.10 50.48
C THR A 3 4.56 -25.43 50.76
N GLN A 4 3.64 -24.53 50.41
CA GLN A 4 2.21 -24.85 50.37
C GLN A 4 1.76 -24.99 48.91
N PHE A 5 1.53 -26.24 48.52
CA PHE A 5 0.75 -26.64 47.36
C PHE A 5 -0.73 -26.40 47.66
N LEU A 6 -1.40 -25.59 46.82
CA LEU A 6 -2.85 -25.44 46.86
C LEU A 6 -3.48 -26.14 45.65
N HIS A 7 -4.03 -27.31 45.96
CA HIS A 7 -4.82 -28.18 45.12
C HIS A 7 -6.21 -27.56 44.92
N LYS A 8 -6.67 -27.34 43.68
CA LYS A 8 -8.08 -26.97 43.42
C LYS A 8 -8.71 -27.80 42.31
N ARG A 9 -9.49 -28.76 42.79
CA ARG A 9 -10.58 -29.56 42.20
C ARG A 9 -11.07 -29.22 40.79
N SER A 10 -10.99 -30.25 39.95
CA SER A 10 -11.85 -30.52 38.80
C SER A 10 -13.29 -30.80 39.23
N ILE A 11 -14.28 -30.17 38.58
CA ILE A 11 -15.69 -30.58 38.60
C ILE A 11 -16.21 -30.50 37.17
N THR A 12 -16.25 -31.65 36.51
CA THR A 12 -17.10 -31.94 35.35
C THR A 12 -18.51 -32.31 35.85
N PRO A 13 -19.57 -31.80 35.22
CA PRO A 13 -20.83 -32.52 35.14
C PRO A 13 -21.06 -33.05 33.73
N ASN A 14 -21.56 -34.27 33.74
CA ASN A 14 -21.81 -35.18 32.65
C ASN A 14 -23.22 -34.94 32.07
N LEU A 15 -23.39 -35.30 30.79
CA LEU A 15 -24.61 -35.83 30.16
C LEU A 15 -25.93 -35.07 30.30
N GLN A 16 -26.39 -34.48 29.19
CA GLN A 16 -27.78 -34.71 28.78
C GLN A 16 -27.91 -34.79 27.25
N ARG A 17 -27.92 -36.05 26.80
CA ARG A 17 -28.39 -36.54 25.51
C ARG A 17 -29.90 -36.34 25.45
N LYS A 18 -30.39 -35.57 24.46
CA LYS A 18 -31.79 -35.59 24.08
C LYS A 18 -31.86 -35.82 22.57
N ASP A 19 -31.93 -37.10 22.24
CA ASP A 19 -32.42 -37.59 20.96
C ASP A 19 -33.93 -37.33 20.94
N ASP A 20 -34.42 -36.46 20.05
CA ASP A 20 -35.82 -36.46 19.64
C ASP A 20 -35.92 -36.24 18.13
N SER A 21 -36.11 -37.38 17.48
CA SER A 21 -36.70 -37.60 16.18
C SER A 21 -37.99 -36.79 15.97
N SER A 22 -38.07 -36.00 14.91
CA SER A 22 -39.35 -35.69 14.25
C SER A 22 -39.16 -35.21 12.81
N LYS A 23 -39.40 -36.14 11.88
CA LYS A 23 -40.31 -36.04 10.73
C LYS A 23 -40.15 -34.85 9.76
N ASN A 24 -39.65 -35.19 8.58
CA ASN A 24 -40.27 -34.94 7.27
C ASN A 24 -41.43 -33.93 7.24
N ALA A 25 -41.12 -32.69 6.86
CA ALA A 25 -42.07 -31.78 6.26
C ALA A 25 -41.51 -31.33 4.91
N THR A 26 -41.80 -32.12 3.89
CA THR A 26 -41.65 -31.78 2.47
C THR A 26 -42.58 -30.61 2.16
N SER A 27 -42.14 -29.38 2.43
CA SER A 27 -42.86 -28.18 2.03
C SER A 27 -42.61 -27.95 0.53
N ARG A 28 -43.59 -28.35 -0.28
CA ARG A 28 -43.78 -27.86 -1.65
C ARG A 28 -43.94 -26.34 -1.60
N GLN A 29 -42.84 -25.61 -1.73
CA GLN A 29 -42.89 -24.20 -2.12
C GLN A 29 -43.27 -24.14 -3.60
N ASN A 30 -44.56 -23.90 -3.83
CA ASN A 30 -45.07 -23.50 -5.13
C ASN A 30 -44.30 -22.26 -5.59
N ALA A 31 -43.66 -22.41 -6.75
CA ALA A 31 -43.13 -21.33 -7.54
C ALA A 31 -44.29 -20.40 -7.95
N GLN A 32 -44.45 -19.31 -7.21
CA GLN A 32 -45.15 -18.14 -7.69
C GLN A 32 -44.11 -17.03 -7.79
N GLU A 33 -43.33 -17.11 -8.87
CA GLU A 33 -42.42 -16.07 -9.31
C GLU A 33 -43.26 -14.87 -9.75
N VAL A 34 -43.70 -14.08 -8.76
CA VAL A 34 -44.30 -12.77 -9.00
C VAL A 34 -43.19 -11.93 -9.64
N GLN A 35 -43.24 -11.82 -10.97
CA GLN A 35 -42.43 -10.89 -11.75
C GLN A 35 -42.77 -9.46 -11.32
N LEU A 36 -42.15 -9.02 -10.22
CA LEU A 36 -42.15 -7.63 -9.81
C LEU A 36 -41.51 -6.83 -10.95
N PRO A 37 -42.18 -5.78 -11.46
CA PRO A 37 -41.63 -4.98 -12.53
C PRO A 37 -40.26 -4.44 -12.11
N PRO A 38 -39.29 -4.33 -13.04
CA PRO A 38 -37.95 -3.87 -12.74
C PRO A 38 -38.07 -2.51 -12.04
N ARG A 39 -37.72 -2.50 -10.75
CA ARG A 39 -37.76 -1.31 -9.90
C ARG A 39 -36.85 -0.28 -10.55
N LYS A 40 -37.42 0.74 -11.18
CA LYS A 40 -36.66 1.85 -11.75
C LYS A 40 -35.73 2.37 -10.65
N PRO A 41 -34.41 2.48 -10.90
CA PRO A 41 -33.51 3.07 -9.93
C PRO A 41 -34.05 4.45 -9.60
N SER A 42 -34.36 4.68 -8.32
CA SER A 42 -34.81 6.00 -7.87
C SER A 42 -33.71 7.00 -8.17
N SER A 43 -34.06 8.22 -8.60
CA SER A 43 -33.10 9.30 -8.88
C SER A 43 -32.12 9.55 -7.72
N ALA A 44 -32.49 9.18 -6.49
CA ALA A 44 -31.65 9.21 -5.31
C ALA A 44 -30.36 8.37 -5.44
N THR A 45 -30.40 7.19 -6.08
CA THR A 45 -29.22 6.32 -6.17
C THR A 45 -28.13 6.86 -7.11
N VAL A 46 -28.51 7.68 -8.09
CA VAL A 46 -27.56 8.30 -9.02
C VAL A 46 -26.79 9.43 -8.32
N GLN A 47 -27.48 10.23 -7.50
CA GLN A 47 -26.88 11.36 -6.80
C GLN A 47 -25.89 10.93 -5.71
N ASP A 48 -26.12 9.76 -5.09
CA ASP A 48 -25.25 9.23 -4.05
C ASP A 48 -23.91 8.69 -4.58
N ASN A 49 -23.85 8.27 -5.84
CA ASN A 49 -22.65 7.67 -6.43
C ASN A 49 -21.74 8.69 -7.13
N PHE A 50 -22.23 9.89 -7.43
CA PHE A 50 -21.47 10.92 -8.15
C PHE A 50 -20.14 11.29 -7.46
N PRO A 51 -20.07 11.50 -6.12
CA PRO A 51 -18.82 11.85 -5.46
C PRO A 51 -17.75 10.76 -5.53
N LEU A 52 -18.18 9.50 -5.43
CA LEU A 52 -17.28 8.36 -5.57
C LEU A 52 -16.73 8.28 -6.98
N LEU A 53 -17.59 8.45 -8.00
CA LEU A 53 -17.15 8.48 -9.40
C LEU A 53 -16.18 9.63 -9.67
N ALA A 54 -16.48 10.84 -9.20
CA ALA A 54 -15.59 11.99 -9.32
C ALA A 54 -14.23 11.74 -8.64
N SER A 55 -14.23 11.11 -7.46
CA SER A 55 -13.01 10.76 -6.72
C SER A 55 -12.17 9.69 -7.44
N LEU A 56 -12.82 8.69 -8.04
CA LEU A 56 -12.16 7.68 -8.87
C LEU A 56 -11.53 8.31 -10.12
N LEU A 57 -12.23 9.21 -10.81
CA LEU A 57 -11.69 9.95 -11.94
C LEU A 57 -10.49 10.81 -11.54
N LEU A 58 -10.60 11.52 -10.40
CA LEU A 58 -9.51 12.31 -9.83
C LEU A 58 -8.26 11.45 -9.55
N THR A 59 -8.46 10.24 -9.05
CA THR A 59 -7.38 9.27 -8.76
C THR A 59 -6.64 8.82 -10.02
N CYS A 60 -7.35 8.75 -11.15
CA CYS A 60 -6.76 8.37 -12.44
C CYS A 60 -6.06 9.51 -13.18
N LEU A 61 -6.26 10.79 -12.77
CA LEU A 61 -5.71 11.94 -13.49
C LEU A 61 -4.18 11.90 -13.66
N PRO A 62 -3.36 11.57 -12.63
CA PRO A 62 -1.90 11.51 -12.81
C PRO A 62 -1.48 10.50 -13.88
N THR A 63 -2.12 9.32 -13.90
CA THR A 63 -1.88 8.28 -14.91
C THR A 63 -2.27 8.76 -16.30
N ILE A 64 -3.46 9.35 -16.45
CA ILE A 64 -3.94 9.88 -17.74
C ILE A 64 -3.01 10.98 -18.25
N TYR A 65 -2.59 11.90 -17.37
CA TYR A 65 -1.68 12.98 -17.71
C TYR A 65 -0.32 12.46 -18.18
N LEU A 66 0.32 11.57 -17.40
CA LEU A 66 1.63 11.02 -17.74
C LEU A 66 1.59 10.13 -18.99
N TYR A 67 0.51 9.36 -19.17
CA TYR A 67 0.29 8.59 -20.40
C TYR A 67 0.14 9.51 -21.61
N SER A 68 -0.65 10.58 -21.50
CA SER A 68 -0.81 11.58 -22.55
C SER A 68 0.53 12.25 -22.90
N LEU A 69 1.30 12.64 -21.88
CA LEU A 69 2.63 13.23 -22.04
C LEU A 69 3.59 12.28 -22.78
N GLU A 70 3.61 10.99 -22.41
CA GLU A 70 4.43 9.98 -23.07
C GLU A 70 3.99 9.75 -24.52
N ARG A 71 2.68 9.73 -24.76
CA ARG A 71 2.11 9.61 -26.10
C ARG A 71 2.45 10.81 -26.98
N SER A 72 2.39 12.04 -26.46
CA SER A 72 2.78 13.24 -27.21
C SER A 72 4.26 13.24 -27.61
N ARG A 73 5.13 12.61 -26.80
CA ARG A 73 6.56 12.45 -27.12
C ARG A 73 6.85 11.44 -28.23
N HIS A 74 5.87 10.62 -28.64
CA HIS A 74 6.06 9.63 -29.71
C HIS A 74 6.41 10.24 -31.08
N GLY A 75 6.20 11.54 -31.28
CA GLY A 75 6.59 12.26 -32.49
C GLY A 75 8.11 12.36 -32.69
N HIS A 76 8.92 12.28 -31.63
CA HIS A 76 10.38 12.30 -31.73
C HIS A 76 10.94 10.87 -31.76
N HIS A 77 11.44 10.44 -32.91
CA HIS A 77 11.89 9.06 -33.17
C HIS A 77 13.02 8.54 -32.28
N GLN A 78 13.68 9.39 -31.48
CA GLN A 78 14.95 9.05 -30.85
C GLN A 78 14.84 8.56 -29.40
N GLN A 79 13.66 8.59 -28.76
CA GLN A 79 13.47 8.17 -27.37
C GLN A 79 12.09 7.55 -27.13
N ARG A 80 11.83 6.38 -27.73
CA ARG A 80 10.57 5.65 -27.52
C ARG A 80 10.74 4.55 -26.49
N ILE A 81 10.04 4.68 -25.37
CA ILE A 81 9.71 3.53 -24.52
C ILE A 81 8.49 2.86 -25.14
N ASP A 82 8.49 1.52 -25.20
CA ASP A 82 7.31 0.77 -25.61
C ASP A 82 6.18 0.99 -24.59
N LEU A 83 5.13 1.71 -25.01
CA LEU A 83 3.93 1.95 -24.19
C LEU A 83 3.32 0.65 -23.66
N ARG A 84 3.47 -0.46 -24.39
CA ARG A 84 3.00 -1.77 -23.95
C ARG A 84 3.66 -2.17 -22.63
N ILE A 85 4.97 -1.95 -22.48
CA ILE A 85 5.70 -2.26 -21.24
C ILE A 85 5.21 -1.38 -20.09
N LEU A 86 4.98 -0.09 -20.34
CA LEU A 86 4.45 0.82 -19.32
C LEU A 86 3.07 0.38 -18.86
N ILE A 87 2.15 0.08 -19.78
CA ILE A 87 0.79 -0.36 -19.48
C ILE A 87 0.79 -1.69 -18.70
N TRP A 88 1.58 -2.68 -19.13
CA TRP A 88 1.66 -3.96 -18.42
C TRP A 88 2.29 -3.81 -17.03
N THR A 89 3.29 -2.95 -16.88
CA THR A 89 3.90 -2.67 -15.58
C THR A 89 2.87 -2.03 -14.63
N TYR A 90 2.09 -1.06 -15.13
CA TYR A 90 0.98 -0.44 -14.38
C TYR A 90 -0.06 -1.48 -13.95
N ILE A 91 -0.58 -2.28 -14.90
CA ILE A 91 -1.62 -3.27 -14.62
C ILE A 91 -1.11 -4.34 -13.65
N LEU A 92 0.06 -4.91 -13.91
CA LEU A 92 0.61 -6.00 -13.10
C LEU A 92 0.89 -5.54 -11.66
N THR A 93 1.48 -4.36 -11.49
CA THR A 93 1.79 -3.83 -10.15
C THR A 93 0.50 -3.44 -9.40
N GLY A 94 -0.48 -2.85 -10.09
CA GLY A 94 -1.77 -2.47 -9.52
C GLY A 94 -2.73 -3.64 -9.24
N THR A 95 -2.47 -4.83 -9.76
CA THR A 95 -3.33 -6.01 -9.53
C THR A 95 -2.60 -7.08 -8.73
N VAL A 96 -1.66 -7.77 -9.37
CA VAL A 96 -0.86 -8.83 -8.74
C VAL A 96 0.03 -8.24 -7.64
N GLY A 97 0.71 -7.13 -7.92
CA GLY A 97 1.61 -6.48 -6.97
C GLY A 97 0.92 -6.09 -5.66
N ILE A 98 -0.19 -5.35 -5.73
CA ILE A 98 -0.96 -4.96 -4.54
C ILE A 98 -1.53 -6.18 -3.78
N THR A 99 -2.01 -7.20 -4.50
CA THR A 99 -2.54 -8.43 -3.87
C THR A 99 -1.45 -9.15 -3.08
N VAL A 100 -0.26 -9.31 -3.67
CA VAL A 100 0.89 -9.92 -2.99
C VAL A 100 1.32 -9.06 -1.81
N ALA A 101 1.37 -7.73 -1.95
CA ALA A 101 1.71 -6.81 -0.87
C ALA A 101 0.76 -7.00 0.32
N MET A 102 -0.56 -6.94 0.08
CA MET A 102 -1.57 -7.11 1.12
C MET A 102 -1.48 -8.48 1.81
N ALA A 103 -1.24 -9.56 1.06
CA ALA A 103 -1.10 -10.89 1.63
C ALA A 103 0.13 -10.98 2.55
N VAL A 104 1.30 -10.54 2.07
CA VAL A 104 2.55 -10.54 2.84
C VAL A 104 2.43 -9.63 4.06
N GLN A 105 1.87 -8.43 3.90
CA GLN A 105 1.63 -7.49 4.99
C GLN A 105 0.68 -8.05 6.04
N SER A 106 -0.37 -8.77 5.65
CA SER A 106 -1.30 -9.39 6.59
C SER A 106 -0.62 -10.46 7.44
N VAL A 107 0.22 -11.29 6.83
CA VAL A 107 1.03 -12.30 7.54
C VAL A 107 2.04 -11.62 8.48
N LEU A 108 2.79 -10.64 7.98
CA LEU A 108 3.77 -9.91 8.79
C LEU A 108 3.10 -9.15 9.94
N ALA A 109 1.96 -8.50 9.72
CA ALA A 109 1.20 -7.82 10.76
C ALA A 109 0.81 -8.80 11.87
N TYR A 110 0.35 -10.00 11.51
CA TYR A 110 0.02 -11.03 12.49
C TYR A 110 1.24 -11.48 13.30
N LEU A 111 2.36 -11.77 12.64
CA LEU A 111 3.60 -12.19 13.31
C LEU A 111 4.17 -11.08 14.22
N LEU A 112 4.18 -9.83 13.75
CA LEU A 112 4.61 -8.67 14.52
C LEU A 112 3.68 -8.41 15.72
N ALA A 113 2.36 -8.62 15.55
CA ALA A 113 1.41 -8.50 16.64
C ALA A 113 1.64 -9.58 17.71
N LEU A 114 1.91 -10.83 17.32
CA LEU A 114 2.29 -11.89 18.26
C LEU A 114 3.56 -11.55 19.03
N LEU A 115 4.57 -11.01 18.34
CA LEU A 115 5.82 -10.57 18.93
C LEU A 115 5.61 -9.42 19.93
N CYS A 116 4.76 -8.45 19.61
CA CYS A 116 4.61 -7.23 20.42
C CYS A 116 3.60 -7.38 21.56
N PHE A 117 2.60 -8.27 21.45
CA PHE A 117 1.42 -8.29 22.33
C PHE A 117 1.27 -9.51 23.25
N HIS A 118 2.30 -10.35 23.41
CA HIS A 118 2.35 -11.48 24.36
C HIS A 118 1.03 -12.27 24.44
N GLY A 119 0.73 -13.01 23.38
CA GLY A 119 -0.42 -13.93 23.33
C GLY A 119 -1.35 -13.67 22.14
N HIS A 120 -1.92 -14.76 21.61
CA HIS A 120 -2.74 -14.73 20.40
C HIS A 120 -4.01 -13.89 20.54
N THR A 121 -4.74 -14.01 21.67
CA THR A 121 -5.98 -13.28 21.91
C THR A 121 -5.77 -11.77 21.95
N THR A 122 -4.69 -11.32 22.60
CA THR A 122 -4.30 -9.90 22.63
C THR A 122 -3.93 -9.42 21.23
N ALA A 123 -3.07 -10.15 20.52
CA ALA A 123 -2.66 -9.81 19.15
C ALA A 123 -3.86 -9.66 18.20
N MET A 124 -4.78 -10.63 18.19
CA MET A 124 -5.99 -10.57 17.38
C MET A 124 -6.90 -9.40 17.76
N SER A 125 -6.98 -9.05 19.05
CA SER A 125 -7.71 -7.85 19.46
C SER A 125 -7.08 -6.58 18.91
N TYR A 126 -5.75 -6.46 18.87
CA TYR A 126 -5.10 -5.28 18.28
C TYR A 126 -5.32 -5.19 16.78
N LEU A 127 -5.22 -6.30 16.06
CA LEU A 127 -5.45 -6.35 14.62
C LEU A 127 -6.90 -6.01 14.28
N ALA A 128 -7.86 -6.57 15.02
CA ALA A 128 -9.28 -6.25 14.85
C ALA A 128 -9.56 -4.75 15.09
N GLU A 129 -8.95 -4.14 16.11
CA GLU A 129 -9.07 -2.70 16.36
C GLU A 129 -8.38 -1.85 15.27
N THR A 130 -7.30 -2.34 14.67
CA THR A 130 -6.56 -1.65 13.59
C THR A 130 -7.38 -1.59 12.29
N MET A 131 -8.22 -2.59 12.04
CA MET A 131 -9.09 -2.65 10.85
C MET A 131 -10.31 -1.72 10.93
N LYS A 132 -10.62 -1.17 12.12
CA LYS A 132 -11.66 -0.17 12.30
C LYS A 132 -11.12 1.21 11.91
N THR A 133 -11.36 1.59 10.66
CA THR A 133 -10.74 2.76 10.03
C THR A 133 -11.63 4.01 10.03
N THR A 134 -12.93 3.88 10.33
CA THR A 134 -13.85 5.04 10.33
C THR A 134 -14.12 5.54 11.74
N GLU A 135 -14.16 6.87 11.91
CA GLU A 135 -14.50 7.48 13.19
C GLU A 135 -15.95 7.22 13.58
N ASP A 136 -16.83 6.99 12.61
CA ASP A 136 -18.25 6.74 12.89
C ASP A 136 -18.45 5.34 13.47
N ASP A 137 -17.65 4.35 13.03
CA ASP A 137 -17.52 3.07 13.74
C ASP A 137 -17.08 3.28 15.19
N ILE A 138 -16.21 4.27 15.46
CA ILE A 138 -15.68 4.57 16.81
C ILE A 138 -16.67 5.36 17.66
N LYS A 139 -17.44 6.27 17.07
CA LYS A 139 -18.45 7.08 17.76
C LYS A 139 -19.67 6.26 18.15
N ALA A 140 -20.05 5.30 17.31
CA ALA A 140 -21.11 4.35 17.61
C ALA A 140 -20.76 3.41 18.78
N LEU A 141 -19.47 3.33 19.16
CA LEU A 141 -19.03 2.53 20.29
C LEU A 141 -19.30 3.24 21.62
N ASP A 142 -19.56 2.43 22.64
CA ASP A 142 -19.69 2.90 24.02
C ASP A 142 -18.39 3.59 24.52
N GLU A 143 -18.54 4.49 25.48
CA GLU A 143 -17.46 5.24 26.12
C GLU A 143 -16.39 4.31 26.71
N ALA A 144 -16.80 3.16 27.27
CA ALA A 144 -15.86 2.16 27.77
C ALA A 144 -14.93 1.63 26.67
N HIS A 145 -15.45 1.45 25.45
CA HIS A 145 -14.67 0.96 24.32
C HIS A 145 -13.69 2.02 23.80
N ARG A 146 -14.10 3.30 23.76
CA ARG A 146 -13.20 4.42 23.41
C ARG A 146 -12.04 4.52 24.39
N ARG A 147 -12.31 4.42 25.70
CA ARG A 147 -11.26 4.40 26.74
C ARG A 147 -10.30 3.24 26.54
N ARG A 148 -10.82 2.04 26.25
CA ARG A 148 -9.99 0.86 25.93
C ARG A 148 -9.07 1.10 24.74
N ARG A 149 -9.58 1.68 23.63
CA ARG A 149 -8.75 2.02 22.46
C ARG A 149 -7.66 3.03 22.81
N HIS A 150 -7.99 4.05 23.59
CA HIS A 150 -7.03 5.04 24.07
C HIS A 150 -5.93 4.40 24.94
N GLU A 151 -6.28 3.47 25.84
CA GLU A 151 -5.29 2.70 26.61
C GLU A 151 -4.41 1.81 25.72
N MET A 152 -4.99 1.18 24.71
CA MET A 152 -4.24 0.38 23.72
C MET A 152 -3.23 1.23 22.96
N ALA A 153 -3.64 2.42 22.48
CA ALA A 153 -2.79 3.35 21.74
C ALA A 153 -1.59 3.87 22.55
N ARG A 154 -1.71 3.94 23.89
CA ARG A 154 -0.64 4.41 24.78
C ARG A 154 0.37 3.34 25.19
N ARG A 155 0.10 2.06 24.92
CA ARG A 155 1.01 0.96 25.33
C ARG A 155 2.28 0.97 24.47
N ARG A 156 3.44 0.83 25.11
CA ARG A 156 4.75 0.79 24.42
C ARG A 156 4.82 -0.29 23.33
N GLY A 157 4.23 -1.46 23.57
CA GLY A 157 4.16 -2.54 22.58
C GLY A 157 3.44 -2.13 21.29
N TYR A 158 2.44 -1.26 21.38
CA TYR A 158 1.74 -0.75 20.19
C TYR A 158 2.62 0.22 19.38
N TRP A 159 3.41 1.06 20.05
CA TRP A 159 4.38 1.93 19.37
C TRP A 159 5.49 1.14 18.66
N VAL A 160 6.01 0.09 19.30
CA VAL A 160 6.97 -0.83 18.67
C VAL A 160 6.33 -1.55 17.49
N PHE A 161 5.08 -2.03 17.64
CA PHE A 161 4.33 -2.66 16.56
C PHE A 161 4.16 -1.71 15.36
N MET A 162 3.71 -0.47 15.58
CA MET A 162 3.54 0.53 14.52
C MET A 162 4.87 0.84 13.81
N LEU A 163 5.97 0.96 14.55
CA LEU A 163 7.30 1.18 13.98
C LEU A 163 7.69 0.01 13.06
N LEU A 164 7.63 -1.22 13.57
CA LEU A 164 7.98 -2.41 12.79
C LEU A 164 7.05 -2.60 11.59
N PHE A 165 5.75 -2.43 11.77
CA PHE A 165 4.76 -2.53 10.69
C PHE A 165 5.03 -1.50 9.60
N SER A 166 5.28 -0.23 9.97
CA SER A 166 5.47 0.85 9.00
C SER A 166 6.74 0.67 8.17
N PHE A 167 7.87 0.32 8.80
CA PHE A 167 9.14 0.19 8.08
C PHE A 167 9.31 -1.17 7.38
N LEU A 168 8.91 -2.27 8.03
CA LEU A 168 9.08 -3.61 7.47
C LEU A 168 7.92 -4.01 6.58
N ALA A 169 6.70 -4.02 7.11
CA ALA A 169 5.55 -4.52 6.37
C ALA A 169 5.10 -3.53 5.29
N ALA A 170 4.98 -2.24 5.60
CA ALA A 170 4.59 -1.25 4.60
C ALA A 170 5.79 -0.83 3.72
N GLY A 171 6.81 -0.21 4.31
CA GLY A 171 7.95 0.32 3.56
C GLY A 171 8.70 -0.74 2.74
N LEU A 172 9.28 -1.75 3.40
CA LEU A 172 10.16 -2.70 2.70
C LEU A 172 9.41 -3.61 1.72
N VAL A 173 8.23 -4.14 2.08
CA VAL A 173 7.49 -5.05 1.18
C VAL A 173 6.98 -4.31 -0.06
N GLU A 174 6.37 -3.14 0.11
CA GLU A 174 5.79 -2.42 -1.03
C GLU A 174 6.87 -1.93 -1.99
N GLU A 175 7.95 -1.32 -1.47
CA GLU A 175 9.07 -0.90 -2.31
C GLU A 175 9.81 -2.10 -2.93
N GLY A 176 9.90 -3.22 -2.22
CA GLY A 176 10.44 -4.47 -2.75
C GLY A 176 9.62 -5.03 -3.92
N ILE A 177 8.29 -5.03 -3.83
CA ILE A 177 7.40 -5.47 -4.91
C ILE A 177 7.53 -4.55 -6.13
N LYS A 178 7.57 -3.23 -5.92
CA LYS A 178 7.81 -2.27 -7.01
C LYS A 178 9.16 -2.55 -7.68
N TYR A 179 10.23 -2.74 -6.90
CA TYR A 179 11.54 -3.11 -7.44
C TYR A 179 11.50 -4.38 -8.30
N ILE A 180 10.82 -5.44 -7.83
CA ILE A 180 10.68 -6.68 -8.61
C ILE A 180 9.95 -6.42 -9.93
N ALA A 181 8.86 -5.64 -9.92
CA ALA A 181 8.12 -5.29 -11.12
C ALA A 181 8.98 -4.48 -12.11
N ILE A 182 9.70 -3.46 -11.61
CA ILE A 182 10.63 -2.64 -12.40
C ILE A 182 11.71 -3.51 -13.03
N ARG A 183 12.38 -4.35 -12.24
CA ARG A 183 13.45 -5.22 -12.73
C ARG A 183 12.93 -6.19 -13.80
N THR A 184 11.74 -6.75 -13.61
CA THR A 184 11.13 -7.67 -14.58
C THR A 184 10.79 -6.94 -15.88
N ALA A 185 10.23 -5.75 -15.81
CA ALA A 185 9.93 -4.93 -16.99
C ALA A 185 11.20 -4.53 -17.76
N MET A 186 12.27 -4.14 -17.04
CA MET A 186 13.57 -3.83 -17.65
C MET A 186 14.20 -5.05 -18.34
N LEU A 187 14.07 -6.25 -17.75
CA LEU A 187 14.53 -7.49 -18.39
C LEU A 187 13.73 -7.80 -19.66
N ALA A 188 12.40 -7.62 -19.63
CA ALA A 188 11.55 -7.81 -20.79
C ALA A 188 11.90 -6.81 -21.92
N LEU A 189 12.14 -5.54 -21.57
CA LEU A 189 12.60 -4.51 -22.50
C LEU A 189 13.93 -4.91 -23.16
N ALA A 190 14.91 -5.33 -22.36
CA ALA A 190 16.21 -5.77 -22.88
C ALA A 190 16.11 -7.00 -23.79
N GLN A 191 15.22 -7.94 -23.49
CA GLN A 191 14.94 -9.10 -24.35
C GLN A 191 14.33 -8.66 -25.69
N GLN A 192 13.33 -7.78 -25.67
CA GLN A 192 12.69 -7.26 -26.87
C GLN A 192 13.68 -6.50 -27.77
N GLN A 193 14.58 -5.72 -27.17
CA GLN A 193 15.64 -4.99 -27.89
C GLN A 193 16.64 -5.95 -28.57
N ARG A 194 16.98 -7.08 -27.95
CA ARG A 194 17.86 -8.10 -28.55
C ARG A 194 17.20 -8.82 -29.73
N SER A 195 15.88 -9.03 -29.69
CA SER A 195 15.15 -9.68 -30.78
C SER A 195 14.91 -8.75 -31.97
N SER A 196 14.93 -7.43 -31.79
CA SER A 196 14.86 -6.50 -32.91
C SER A 196 16.20 -6.43 -33.65
N HIS A 197 16.27 -7.02 -34.85
CA HIS A 197 17.44 -7.03 -35.74
C HIS A 197 18.04 -5.66 -36.08
N THR A 198 17.38 -4.55 -35.69
CA THR A 198 17.83 -3.19 -35.96
C THR A 198 18.94 -2.70 -35.03
N GLY A 199 19.33 -3.47 -33.98
CA GLY A 199 20.57 -3.25 -33.20
C GLY A 199 20.72 -1.90 -32.48
N LYS A 200 19.69 -1.05 -32.49
CA LYS A 200 19.75 0.36 -32.06
C LYS A 200 18.98 0.66 -30.77
N GLY A 201 18.41 -0.35 -30.11
CA GLY A 201 17.70 -0.16 -28.85
C GLY A 201 18.64 -0.20 -27.66
N VAL A 202 19.32 0.91 -27.34
CA VAL A 202 19.95 1.07 -26.03
C VAL A 202 18.85 1.55 -25.09
N SER A 203 18.54 0.79 -24.03
CA SER A 203 17.65 1.26 -22.97
C SER A 203 18.19 2.59 -22.45
N THR A 204 17.34 3.62 -22.46
CA THR A 204 17.73 4.94 -22.01
C THR A 204 17.62 5.00 -20.49
N GLU A 205 18.43 5.84 -19.85
CA GLU A 205 18.37 6.06 -18.41
C GLU A 205 16.96 6.50 -17.97
N ARG A 206 16.27 7.27 -18.83
CA ARG A 206 14.87 7.67 -18.67
C ARG A 206 13.91 6.48 -18.58
N ASP A 207 14.21 5.35 -19.24
CA ASP A 207 13.34 4.16 -19.23
C ASP A 207 13.19 3.62 -17.82
N ASN A 208 14.28 3.58 -17.04
CA ASN A 208 14.27 3.09 -15.66
C ASN A 208 13.33 3.92 -14.79
N ILE A 209 13.38 5.25 -14.91
CA ILE A 209 12.52 6.16 -14.14
C ILE A 209 11.07 6.03 -14.60
N THR A 210 10.83 6.00 -15.91
CA THR A 210 9.47 5.99 -16.46
C THR A 210 8.74 4.67 -16.15
N ILE A 211 9.44 3.53 -16.25
CA ILE A 211 8.92 2.22 -15.85
C ILE A 211 8.65 2.19 -14.34
N ALA A 212 9.54 2.76 -13.53
CA ALA A 212 9.35 2.85 -12.09
C ALA A 212 8.14 3.69 -11.68
N VAL A 213 7.97 4.85 -12.30
CA VAL A 213 6.78 5.69 -12.10
C VAL A 213 5.52 4.95 -12.55
N SER A 214 5.56 4.21 -13.66
CA SER A 214 4.42 3.39 -14.10
C SER A 214 4.02 2.31 -13.08
N ALA A 215 5.01 1.61 -12.51
CA ALA A 215 4.78 0.62 -11.45
C ALA A 215 4.12 1.27 -10.21
N ALA A 216 4.64 2.41 -9.77
CA ALA A 216 4.08 3.16 -8.65
C ALA A 216 2.65 3.65 -8.89
N LEU A 217 2.35 4.18 -10.09
CA LEU A 217 1.01 4.64 -10.45
C LEU A 217 0.00 3.49 -10.41
N GLY A 218 0.38 2.32 -10.92
CA GLY A 218 -0.46 1.12 -10.87
C GLY A 218 -0.78 0.73 -9.42
N PHE A 219 0.26 0.63 -8.60
CA PHE A 219 0.14 0.31 -7.18
C PHE A 219 -0.74 1.32 -6.42
N ALA A 220 -0.41 2.61 -6.52
CA ALA A 220 -1.08 3.68 -5.80
C ALA A 220 -2.53 3.88 -6.27
N THR A 221 -2.83 3.65 -7.56
CA THR A 221 -4.22 3.72 -8.04
C THR A 221 -5.09 2.67 -7.37
N ALA A 222 -4.63 1.41 -7.34
CA ALA A 222 -5.38 0.32 -6.71
C ALA A 222 -5.55 0.52 -5.21
N GLU A 223 -4.48 0.97 -4.53
CA GLU A 223 -4.51 1.34 -3.13
C GLU A 223 -5.55 2.45 -2.89
N ASN A 224 -5.47 3.56 -3.62
CA ASN A 224 -6.37 4.70 -3.43
C ASN A 224 -7.83 4.35 -3.72
N ILE A 225 -8.11 3.49 -4.69
CA ILE A 225 -9.46 2.95 -4.91
C ILE A 225 -9.97 2.26 -3.64
N ALA A 226 -9.15 1.42 -2.99
CA ALA A 226 -9.53 0.76 -1.74
C ALA A 226 -9.81 1.77 -0.61
N PHE A 227 -9.01 2.84 -0.48
CA PHE A 227 -9.26 3.91 0.48
C PHE A 227 -10.54 4.69 0.20
N LEU A 228 -10.85 4.98 -1.06
CA LEU A 228 -12.10 5.65 -1.45
C LEU A 228 -13.31 4.76 -1.13
N PHE A 229 -13.23 3.46 -1.37
CA PHE A 229 -14.28 2.53 -0.98
C PHE A 229 -14.43 2.42 0.54
N ALA A 230 -13.34 2.44 1.29
CA ALA A 230 -13.39 2.46 2.76
C ALA A 230 -14.07 3.74 3.26
N ALA A 231 -13.70 4.91 2.73
CA ALA A 231 -14.31 6.19 3.06
C ALA A 231 -15.81 6.23 2.69
N ALA A 232 -16.18 5.71 1.52
CA ALA A 232 -17.57 5.66 1.06
C ALA A 232 -18.45 4.70 1.87
N ARG A 233 -17.88 3.60 2.42
CA ARG A 233 -18.63 2.64 3.25
C ARG A 233 -19.04 3.22 4.60
N GLY A 234 -18.26 4.14 5.17
CA GLY A 234 -18.60 4.85 6.42
C GLY A 234 -19.95 5.59 6.35
N ARG A 235 -20.37 6.00 5.15
CA ARG A 235 -21.61 6.73 4.89
C ARG A 235 -22.91 5.97 5.19
N LYS A 236 -22.89 4.63 5.23
CA LYS A 236 -24.15 3.85 5.34
C LYS A 236 -24.83 3.95 6.72
N GLY A 237 -24.15 4.48 7.74
CA GLY A 237 -24.68 4.58 9.10
C GLY A 237 -25.22 5.95 9.51
N SER A 238 -24.94 7.01 8.75
CA SER A 238 -25.29 8.39 9.11
C SER A 238 -26.65 8.78 8.52
N GLY A 239 -27.51 9.41 9.32
CA GLY A 239 -28.83 9.86 8.87
C GLY A 239 -28.75 10.92 7.76
N ALA A 240 -29.86 11.17 7.05
CA ALA A 240 -29.91 12.03 5.85
C ALA A 240 -29.28 13.44 6.01
N LYS A 241 -29.19 13.97 7.24
CA LYS A 241 -28.59 15.28 7.54
C LYS A 241 -27.06 15.32 7.41
N ASP A 242 -26.36 14.20 7.50
CA ASP A 242 -24.88 14.16 7.48
C ASP A 242 -24.28 13.94 6.08
N SER A 243 -25.13 13.66 5.08
CA SER A 243 -24.73 13.32 3.71
C SER A 243 -23.76 14.30 3.02
N ARG A 244 -23.84 15.60 3.35
CA ARG A 244 -22.96 16.62 2.77
C ARG A 244 -21.54 16.55 3.33
N GLN A 245 -21.38 16.30 4.63
CA GLN A 245 -20.05 16.19 5.26
C GLN A 245 -19.34 14.94 4.77
N ASP A 246 -20.06 13.83 4.62
CA ASP A 246 -19.51 12.56 4.11
C ASP A 246 -19.00 12.71 2.66
N THR A 247 -19.74 13.44 1.84
CA THR A 247 -19.34 13.75 0.45
C THR A 247 -18.04 14.56 0.40
N THR A 248 -17.94 15.60 1.22
CA THR A 248 -16.73 16.41 1.32
C THR A 248 -15.54 15.60 1.83
N PHE A 249 -15.78 14.68 2.77
CA PHE A 249 -14.73 13.81 3.31
C PHE A 249 -14.17 12.85 2.25
N VAL A 250 -15.02 12.20 1.43
CA VAL A 250 -14.56 11.32 0.35
C VAL A 250 -13.75 12.11 -0.69
N LEU A 251 -14.20 13.30 -1.07
CA LEU A 251 -13.47 14.14 -2.02
C LEU A 251 -12.13 14.63 -1.43
N LEU A 252 -12.11 15.05 -0.17
CA LEU A 252 -10.88 15.45 0.52
C LEU A 252 -9.88 14.28 0.58
N THR A 253 -10.37 13.08 0.92
CA THR A 253 -9.57 11.85 0.89
C THR A 253 -8.98 11.62 -0.50
N ALA A 254 -9.78 11.79 -1.56
CA ALA A 254 -9.30 11.66 -2.94
C ALA A 254 -8.19 12.66 -3.26
N VAL A 255 -8.36 13.94 -2.89
CA VAL A 255 -7.37 14.99 -3.10
C VAL A 255 -6.08 14.69 -2.35
N GLU A 256 -6.16 14.35 -1.06
CA GLU A 256 -5.01 13.97 -0.24
C GLU A 256 -4.26 12.80 -0.86
N ARG A 257 -4.99 11.75 -1.25
CA ARG A 257 -4.42 10.56 -1.87
C ARG A 257 -3.76 10.83 -3.21
N VAL A 258 -4.32 11.72 -4.03
CA VAL A 258 -3.71 12.10 -5.32
C VAL A 258 -2.49 12.98 -5.13
N VAL A 259 -2.59 14.02 -4.29
CA VAL A 259 -1.54 15.02 -4.14
C VAL A 259 -0.36 14.47 -3.34
N LEU A 260 -0.62 13.76 -2.25
CA LEU A 260 0.40 13.27 -1.33
C LEU A 260 0.71 11.80 -1.56
N GLY A 261 -0.32 10.96 -1.65
CA GLY A 261 -0.16 9.51 -1.82
C GLY A 261 0.52 9.14 -3.14
N ILE A 262 -0.11 9.45 -4.28
CA ILE A 262 0.41 9.11 -5.61
C ILE A 262 1.78 9.74 -5.83
N THR A 263 1.95 11.02 -5.51
CA THR A 263 3.25 11.72 -5.62
C THR A 263 4.33 11.03 -4.79
N GLY A 264 4.01 10.62 -3.55
CA GLY A 264 4.94 9.87 -2.70
C GLY A 264 5.36 8.54 -3.33
N HIS A 265 4.39 7.73 -3.77
CA HIS A 265 4.70 6.45 -4.42
C HIS A 265 5.51 6.63 -5.71
N ALA A 266 5.18 7.63 -6.53
CA ALA A 266 5.90 7.90 -7.76
C ALA A 266 7.34 8.37 -7.52
N THR A 267 7.56 9.21 -6.50
CA THR A 267 8.90 9.70 -6.17
C THR A 267 9.77 8.64 -5.48
N THR A 268 9.21 7.80 -4.59
CA THR A 268 9.96 6.67 -4.02
C THR A 268 10.33 5.64 -5.09
N ALA A 269 9.43 5.34 -6.03
CA ALA A 269 9.74 4.43 -7.13
C ALA A 269 10.72 5.04 -8.13
N ALA A 270 10.61 6.33 -8.46
CA ALA A 270 11.62 7.01 -9.27
C ALA A 270 13.01 6.90 -8.61
N LEU A 271 13.08 7.03 -7.29
CA LEU A 271 14.32 6.84 -6.52
C LEU A 271 14.85 5.39 -6.62
N ILE A 272 13.97 4.37 -6.62
CA ILE A 272 14.37 2.99 -6.94
C ILE A 272 15.01 2.92 -8.33
N GLY A 273 14.36 3.49 -9.35
CA GLY A 273 14.85 3.50 -10.73
C GLY A 273 16.22 4.17 -10.86
N VAL A 274 16.43 5.31 -10.21
CA VAL A 274 17.73 6.01 -10.21
C VAL A 274 18.80 5.24 -9.44
N ASN A 275 18.47 4.65 -8.29
CA ASN A 275 19.43 3.84 -7.55
C ASN A 275 19.85 2.59 -8.33
N MET A 276 18.96 2.01 -9.14
CA MET A 276 19.32 0.94 -10.08
C MET A 276 20.31 1.42 -11.14
N LEU A 277 20.12 2.62 -11.71
CA LEU A 277 21.08 3.22 -12.65
C LEU A 277 22.45 3.46 -12.01
N ILE A 278 22.48 4.04 -10.81
CA ILE A 278 23.73 4.30 -10.07
C ILE A 278 24.49 2.98 -9.86
N ARG A 279 23.79 1.92 -9.41
CA ARG A 279 24.39 0.59 -9.25
C ARG A 279 24.97 0.08 -10.56
N ASP A 280 24.21 0.15 -11.65
CA ASP A 280 24.62 -0.40 -12.94
C ASP A 280 25.81 0.38 -13.51
N HIS A 281 25.87 1.71 -13.32
CA HIS A 281 27.03 2.55 -13.64
C HIS A 281 28.28 2.14 -12.85
N HIS A 282 28.17 1.94 -11.54
CA HIS A 282 29.30 1.49 -10.72
C HIS A 282 29.81 0.12 -11.18
N LEU A 283 28.92 -0.84 -11.45
CA LEU A 283 29.31 -2.18 -11.90
C LEU A 283 30.04 -2.13 -13.25
N ASN A 284 29.55 -1.32 -14.20
CA ASN A 284 30.21 -1.15 -15.50
C ASN A 284 31.60 -0.52 -15.36
N HIS A 285 31.77 0.47 -14.48
CA HIS A 285 33.07 1.09 -14.23
C HIS A 285 34.08 0.10 -13.62
N TYR A 286 33.65 -0.74 -12.68
CA TYR A 286 34.51 -1.79 -12.11
C TYR A 286 34.94 -2.83 -13.15
N HIS A 287 34.04 -3.25 -14.05
CA HIS A 287 34.38 -4.20 -15.11
C HIS A 287 35.36 -3.64 -16.13
N HIS A 288 35.26 -2.37 -16.50
CA HIS A 288 36.18 -1.75 -17.45
C HIS A 288 37.62 -1.67 -16.91
N HIS A 289 37.80 -1.41 -15.62
CA HIS A 289 39.14 -1.36 -15.02
C HIS A 289 39.79 -2.74 -14.85
N HIS A 290 39.01 -3.79 -14.59
CA HIS A 290 39.58 -5.13 -14.38
C HIS A 290 39.86 -5.92 -15.66
N HIS A 291 39.23 -5.58 -16.79
CA HIS A 291 39.50 -6.23 -18.08
C HIS A 291 40.90 -5.97 -18.64
N HIS A 292 41.66 -5.01 -18.09
CA HIS A 292 43.04 -4.78 -18.50
C HIS A 292 44.07 -5.70 -17.82
N HIS A 293 43.70 -6.52 -16.82
CA HIS A 293 44.71 -7.25 -16.04
C HIS A 293 44.61 -8.78 -15.94
N HIS A 294 43.51 -9.46 -16.31
CA HIS A 294 43.46 -10.92 -16.11
C HIS A 294 42.67 -11.70 -17.17
N THR A 295 43.36 -12.15 -18.21
CA THR A 295 43.11 -13.47 -18.82
C THR A 295 43.63 -14.56 -17.88
N LEU A 296 42.83 -15.61 -17.66
CA LEU A 296 43.04 -16.79 -16.78
C LEU A 296 42.64 -16.62 -15.31
N GLY A 297 41.40 -17.02 -15.01
CA GLY A 297 40.94 -17.26 -13.65
C GLY A 297 39.43 -17.44 -13.57
N ARG A 298 38.96 -18.67 -13.72
CA ARG A 298 37.55 -19.06 -13.68
C ARG A 298 37.00 -18.87 -12.26
N SER A 299 36.38 -17.73 -11.99
CA SER A 299 35.81 -17.43 -10.66
C SER A 299 34.36 -17.90 -10.56
N THR A 300 34.16 -18.78 -9.59
CA THR A 300 32.91 -19.35 -9.10
C THR A 300 31.96 -18.26 -8.60
N THR A 301 30.72 -18.31 -9.11
CA THR A 301 29.58 -17.50 -8.70
C THR A 301 29.16 -17.82 -7.27
N SER A 302 29.71 -17.08 -6.31
CA SER A 302 29.22 -17.06 -4.93
C SER A 302 28.03 -16.09 -4.85
N ILE A 303 26.86 -16.64 -4.50
CA ILE A 303 25.62 -15.92 -4.24
C ILE A 303 25.76 -15.26 -2.85
N SER A 304 26.57 -14.20 -2.78
CA SER A 304 26.52 -13.28 -1.64
C SER A 304 25.20 -12.53 -1.72
N MET A 305 24.36 -12.63 -0.69
CA MET A 305 23.18 -11.76 -0.58
C MET A 305 23.65 -10.31 -0.66
N ASN A 306 23.22 -9.69 -1.75
CA ASN A 306 23.97 -8.70 -2.47
C ASN A 306 23.84 -7.37 -1.73
N PRO A 307 24.91 -6.74 -1.19
CA PRO A 307 24.85 -5.40 -0.59
C PRO A 307 24.21 -4.36 -1.54
N THR A 308 24.09 -4.71 -2.82
CA THR A 308 23.43 -3.93 -3.87
C THR A 308 21.90 -3.80 -3.75
N LEU A 309 21.17 -4.77 -3.20
CA LEU A 309 19.70 -4.65 -3.10
C LEU A 309 19.31 -3.63 -2.03
N TRP A 310 19.96 -3.71 -0.87
CA TRP A 310 19.72 -2.76 0.22
C TRP A 310 20.03 -1.33 -0.20
N LEU A 311 21.11 -1.10 -0.97
CA LEU A 311 21.44 0.22 -1.50
C LEU A 311 20.35 0.79 -2.42
N ILE A 312 19.61 -0.06 -3.13
CA ILE A 312 18.49 0.38 -3.97
C ILE A 312 17.27 0.74 -3.13
N LEU A 313 16.91 -0.12 -2.17
CA LEU A 313 15.66 -0.03 -1.42
C LEU A 313 15.71 0.84 -0.17
N ARG A 314 16.88 1.07 0.43
CA ARG A 314 17.01 1.74 1.74
C ARG A 314 16.30 3.08 1.78
N ASP A 315 16.68 4.01 0.90
CA ASP A 315 16.14 5.36 0.95
C ASP A 315 14.62 5.36 0.65
N PRO A 316 14.11 4.72 -0.44
CA PRO A 316 12.67 4.58 -0.69
C PRO A 316 11.88 3.98 0.49
N ALA A 317 12.36 2.87 1.05
CA ALA A 317 11.67 2.17 2.14
C ALA A 317 11.66 2.99 3.44
N LEU A 318 12.73 3.75 3.73
CA LEU A 318 12.78 4.66 4.88
C LEU A 318 11.80 5.82 4.72
N PHE A 319 11.77 6.48 3.56
CA PHE A 319 10.82 7.58 3.31
C PHE A 319 9.37 7.11 3.42
N HIS A 320 9.05 5.97 2.81
CA HIS A 320 7.73 5.36 2.89
C HIS A 320 7.39 4.97 4.34
N GLY A 321 8.25 4.19 4.99
CA GLY A 321 8.02 3.73 6.35
C GLY A 321 7.87 4.87 7.36
N PHE A 322 8.64 5.95 7.21
CA PHE A 322 8.54 7.12 8.07
C PHE A 322 7.23 7.88 7.86
N PHE A 323 6.76 8.00 6.61
CA PHE A 323 5.47 8.59 6.30
C PHE A 323 4.33 7.82 7.00
N ASN A 324 4.29 6.50 6.82
CA ASN A 324 3.28 5.64 7.45
C ASN A 324 3.36 5.66 8.98
N PHE A 325 4.57 5.60 9.54
CA PHE A 325 4.76 5.66 10.98
C PHE A 325 4.23 6.96 11.56
N MET A 326 4.48 8.11 10.91
CA MET A 326 4.01 9.41 11.38
C MET A 326 2.48 9.47 11.37
N LEU A 327 1.83 8.99 10.29
CA LEU A 327 0.37 8.90 10.23
C LEU A 327 -0.19 8.06 11.39
N PHE A 328 0.35 6.86 11.61
CA PHE A 328 -0.08 6.02 12.73
C PHE A 328 0.22 6.65 14.10
N ALA A 329 1.37 7.32 14.25
CA ALA A 329 1.75 8.01 15.49
C ALA A 329 0.78 9.14 15.82
N VAL A 330 0.40 9.97 14.85
CA VAL A 330 -0.59 11.05 15.06
C VAL A 330 -1.94 10.46 15.46
N SER A 331 -2.40 9.43 14.76
CA SER A 331 -3.63 8.71 15.11
C SER A 331 -3.57 8.16 16.54
N ALA A 332 -2.42 7.57 16.93
CA ALA A 332 -2.20 7.05 18.27
C ALA A 332 -2.18 8.13 19.36
N LEU A 333 -1.63 9.31 19.07
CA LEU A 333 -1.65 10.47 19.97
C LEU A 333 -3.07 10.99 20.20
N GLU A 334 -3.98 10.80 19.25
CA GLU A 334 -5.40 11.08 19.43
C GLU A 334 -6.16 9.93 20.13
N GLY A 335 -5.48 8.86 20.52
CA GLY A 335 -6.05 7.72 21.24
C GLY A 335 -6.62 6.63 20.34
N HIS A 336 -6.27 6.62 19.05
CA HIS A 336 -6.76 5.65 18.09
C HIS A 336 -5.78 4.49 17.88
N VAL A 337 -6.32 3.31 17.58
CA VAL A 337 -5.57 2.12 17.17
C VAL A 337 -5.80 1.94 15.67
N GLY A 338 -4.73 1.83 14.90
CA GLY A 338 -4.73 1.96 13.44
C GLY A 338 -4.75 3.40 12.96
N TRP A 339 -4.93 3.58 11.65
CA TRP A 339 -5.08 4.89 11.03
C TRP A 339 -6.53 5.32 11.06
N VAL A 340 -6.79 6.44 11.72
CA VAL A 340 -8.06 7.16 11.70
C VAL A 340 -7.74 8.56 11.22
N HIS A 341 -8.44 9.03 10.19
CA HIS A 341 -8.16 10.34 9.61
C HIS A 341 -8.45 11.44 10.64
N PRO A 342 -7.49 12.35 10.90
CA PRO A 342 -7.67 13.37 11.93
C PRO A 342 -8.76 14.36 11.53
N ARG A 343 -9.66 14.71 12.46
CA ARG A 343 -10.70 15.75 12.23
C ARG A 343 -10.38 17.09 12.88
N LYS A 344 -9.44 17.12 13.84
CA LYS A 344 -9.05 18.36 14.52
C LYS A 344 -8.21 19.22 13.56
N PRO A 345 -8.59 20.49 13.29
CA PRO A 345 -7.86 21.34 12.33
C PRO A 345 -6.36 21.44 12.62
N ARG A 346 -5.96 21.54 13.90
CA ARG A 346 -4.55 21.59 14.31
C ARG A 346 -3.78 20.33 13.92
N THR A 347 -4.38 19.16 14.16
CA THR A 347 -3.78 17.87 13.80
C THR A 347 -3.68 17.72 12.29
N VAL A 348 -4.73 18.08 11.54
CA VAL A 348 -4.73 18.09 10.07
C VAL A 348 -3.62 18.99 9.53
N CYS A 349 -3.51 20.23 10.01
CA CYS A 349 -2.45 21.15 9.60
C CYS A 349 -1.04 20.58 9.88
N PHE A 350 -0.84 19.95 11.04
CA PHE A 350 0.42 19.30 11.38
C PHE A 350 0.77 18.16 10.41
N VAL A 351 -0.18 17.25 10.15
CA VAL A 351 0.00 16.13 9.22
C VAL A 351 0.32 16.63 7.82
N LEU A 352 -0.40 17.66 7.34
CA LEU A 352 -0.16 18.25 6.03
C LEU A 352 1.22 18.91 5.94
N ALA A 353 1.61 19.71 6.94
CA ALA A 353 2.92 20.36 6.96
C ALA A 353 4.05 19.33 6.95
N PHE A 354 3.92 18.27 7.74
CA PHE A 354 4.87 17.15 7.74
C PHE A 354 4.91 16.43 6.40
N ALA A 355 3.74 16.10 5.83
CA ALA A 355 3.66 15.40 4.56
C ALA A 355 4.32 16.20 3.44
N VAL A 356 4.06 17.50 3.35
CA VAL A 356 4.71 18.41 2.38
C VAL A 356 6.22 18.48 2.62
N GLY A 357 6.67 18.62 3.88
CA GLY A 357 8.09 18.63 4.23
C GLY A 357 8.81 17.34 3.83
N MET A 358 8.16 16.19 4.05
CA MET A 358 8.66 14.88 3.64
C MET A 358 8.75 14.74 2.12
N GLN A 359 7.74 15.19 1.38
CA GLN A 359 7.76 15.19 -0.09
C GLN A 359 8.88 16.10 -0.62
N ALA A 360 9.09 17.26 -0.01
CA ALA A 360 10.19 18.16 -0.37
C ALA A 360 11.57 17.51 -0.11
N ALA A 361 11.75 16.88 1.05
CA ALA A 361 12.99 16.16 1.38
C ALA A 361 13.25 15.01 0.40
N LEU A 362 12.23 14.20 0.08
CA LEU A 362 12.32 13.12 -0.89
C LEU A 362 12.67 13.65 -2.30
N ALA A 363 12.05 14.75 -2.74
CA ALA A 363 12.36 15.38 -4.01
C ALA A 363 13.82 15.90 -4.07
N LEU A 364 14.35 16.46 -2.98
CA LEU A 364 15.75 16.87 -2.89
C LEU A 364 16.71 15.68 -2.98
N VAL A 365 16.41 14.59 -2.28
CA VAL A 365 17.19 13.34 -2.38
C VAL A 365 17.15 12.80 -3.80
N LEU A 366 15.97 12.71 -4.42
CA LEU A 366 15.84 12.25 -5.80
C LEU A 366 16.62 13.13 -6.77
N ARG A 367 16.55 14.46 -6.62
CA ARG A 367 17.31 15.42 -7.44
C ARG A 367 18.81 15.18 -7.34
N GLU A 368 19.33 14.98 -6.13
CA GLU A 368 20.74 14.73 -5.94
C GLU A 368 21.17 13.41 -6.59
N ARG A 369 20.34 12.36 -6.48
CA ARG A 369 20.59 11.08 -7.17
C ARG A 369 20.55 11.22 -8.69
N LEU A 370 19.65 12.04 -9.23
CA LEU A 370 19.58 12.33 -10.67
C LEU A 370 20.83 13.04 -11.18
N ARG A 371 21.40 13.98 -10.41
CA ARG A 371 22.67 14.63 -10.75
C ARG A 371 23.83 13.64 -10.85
N LEU A 372 23.88 12.66 -9.94
CA LEU A 372 24.93 11.63 -9.96
C LEU A 372 24.93 10.78 -11.24
N VAL A 373 23.79 10.68 -11.92
CA VAL A 373 23.66 9.96 -13.20
C VAL A 373 23.55 10.90 -14.41
N GLY A 374 23.83 12.20 -14.25
CA GLY A 374 23.83 13.16 -15.36
C GLY A 374 22.45 13.48 -15.95
N LEU A 375 21.37 13.21 -15.21
CA LEU A 375 19.99 13.45 -15.65
C LEU A 375 19.39 14.80 -15.18
N TRP A 376 20.17 15.64 -14.47
CA TRP A 376 19.73 16.94 -13.95
C TRP A 376 20.79 18.03 -14.05
#